data_AF-A0A5J5GD22-F1
#
_entry.id   AF-A0A5J5GD22-F1
#
_cell.length_a   1.000
_cell.length_b   1.000
_cell.length_c   1.000
_cell.angle_alpha   90.00
_cell.angle_beta   90.00
_cell.angle_gamma   90.00
#
_symmetry.space_group_name_H-M   'P 1'
#
loop_
_entity.id
_entity.type
_entity.pdbx_description
1 polymer ?
#
loop_
_entity_poly.entity_id
_entity_poly.type
_entity_poly.pdbx_seq_one_letter_code
_entity_poly.pdbx_strand_id
1 'polypeptide(L)'
;MTRLPLAACLALIACPAVAGVEEAVEGHILPGFERFASEAADLAGAASSDCTAEGARPAFHEAFDAWMGVSHLGFGPVEEDGRGLAIAFWPDTRGMIPSTLARLVADEDPAAGDSESFAEVSVAGRGLYALEYLIYDEGFAGYEAGSYTCALVTAIATDLARMADDLANEWQETAGPALLTAGEAGNATYLSRAEAEQALYTALQTGLAFTAQQRLGRPLGTFDRPRPRRAEAWRSERSLRNVILSLEALGELAEALTDAPIPRTEEAFEAALEEARSLEDPTFAGVEEPASRLRVEILQQRVEAVSDAVAGEIGAELGVTEGFNATDGD
;
A
#
# COMPACT_ATOMS: atom_id res chain seq x y z
N MET A 1 23.38 -67.45 -21.20
CA MET A 1 23.43 -66.54 -20.03
C MET A 1 23.96 -65.20 -20.53
N THR A 2 23.07 -64.35 -21.03
CA THR A 2 23.41 -63.08 -21.68
C THR A 2 22.82 -61.97 -20.82
N ARG A 3 23.69 -61.22 -20.11
CA ARG A 3 23.30 -60.10 -19.26
C ARG A 3 23.29 -58.82 -20.10
N LEU A 4 22.13 -58.19 -20.22
CA LEU A 4 21.94 -56.87 -20.81
C LEU A 4 22.10 -55.81 -19.71
N PRO A 5 22.92 -54.76 -19.86
CA PRO A 5 23.00 -53.70 -18.87
C PRO A 5 21.85 -52.71 -19.10
N LEU A 6 21.01 -52.53 -18.09
CA LEU A 6 19.97 -51.51 -18.06
C LEU A 6 20.66 -50.19 -17.69
N ALA A 7 20.86 -49.30 -18.66
CA ALA A 7 21.30 -47.93 -18.42
C ALA A 7 20.10 -47.11 -17.93
N ALA A 8 20.07 -46.81 -16.63
CA ALA A 8 19.11 -45.87 -16.07
C ALA A 8 19.52 -44.44 -16.47
N CYS A 9 18.80 -43.85 -17.42
CA CYS A 9 18.86 -42.42 -17.68
C CYS A 9 18.15 -41.71 -16.52
N LEU A 10 18.92 -41.09 -15.61
CA LEU A 10 18.39 -40.01 -14.78
C LEU A 10 18.11 -38.83 -15.70
N ALA A 11 16.86 -38.63 -16.08
CA ALA A 11 16.39 -37.35 -16.56
C ALA A 11 16.33 -36.42 -15.34
N LEU A 12 17.33 -35.56 -15.19
CA LEU A 12 17.22 -34.36 -14.37
C LEU A 12 16.15 -33.49 -15.05
N ILE A 13 14.92 -33.57 -14.55
CA ILE A 13 13.91 -32.55 -14.84
C ILE A 13 14.40 -31.32 -14.06
N ALA A 14 15.15 -30.45 -14.74
CA ALA A 14 15.26 -29.08 -14.27
C ALA A 14 13.84 -28.53 -14.33
N CYS A 15 13.21 -28.30 -13.16
CA CYS A 15 12.09 -27.37 -13.13
C CYS A 15 12.60 -26.08 -13.77
N PRO A 16 11.85 -25.45 -14.68
CA PRO A 16 12.18 -24.11 -15.09
C PRO A 16 12.29 -23.29 -13.80
N ALA A 17 13.39 -22.56 -13.64
CA ALA A 17 13.41 -21.44 -12.73
C ALA A 17 12.33 -20.51 -13.31
N VAL A 18 11.15 -20.54 -12.69
CA VAL A 18 10.13 -19.55 -12.97
C VAL A 18 10.68 -18.31 -12.26
N ALA A 19 10.98 -17.21 -12.96
CA ALA A 19 11.05 -15.93 -12.26
C ALA A 19 9.65 -15.62 -11.69
N GLY A 20 9.59 -14.88 -10.59
CA GLY A 20 8.31 -14.37 -10.07
C GLY A 20 8.40 -13.96 -8.61
N VAL A 21 8.84 -14.87 -7.75
CA VAL A 21 8.91 -14.62 -6.30
C VAL A 21 10.23 -13.96 -5.91
N GLU A 22 11.35 -14.41 -6.46
CA GLU A 22 12.67 -13.87 -6.14
C GLU A 22 12.79 -12.42 -6.60
N GLU A 23 12.39 -12.14 -7.85
CA GLU A 23 12.37 -10.80 -8.44
C GLU A 23 11.42 -9.86 -7.71
N ALA A 24 10.22 -10.34 -7.31
CA ALA A 24 9.30 -9.55 -6.51
C ALA A 24 9.89 -9.25 -5.12
N VAL A 25 10.52 -10.23 -4.45
CA VAL A 25 11.12 -10.01 -3.13
C VAL A 25 12.30 -9.05 -3.22
N GLU A 26 13.28 -9.34 -4.07
CA GLU A 26 14.53 -8.59 -4.13
C GLU A 26 14.42 -7.26 -4.87
N GLY A 27 13.56 -7.17 -5.89
CA GLY A 27 13.41 -6.01 -6.75
C GLY A 27 12.33 -5.03 -6.33
N HIS A 28 11.32 -5.47 -5.58
CA HIS A 28 10.13 -4.67 -5.27
C HIS A 28 9.84 -4.57 -3.77
N ILE A 29 9.71 -5.71 -3.08
CA ILE A 29 9.28 -5.75 -1.67
C ILE A 29 10.35 -5.19 -0.74
N LEU A 30 11.55 -5.79 -0.74
CA LEU A 30 12.61 -5.39 0.20
C LEU A 30 13.05 -3.93 -0.02
N PRO A 31 13.39 -3.49 -1.25
CA PRO A 31 13.76 -2.10 -1.48
C PRO A 31 12.62 -1.12 -1.18
N GLY A 32 11.36 -1.54 -1.41
CA GLY A 32 10.18 -0.73 -1.12
C GLY A 32 10.01 -0.44 0.37
N PHE A 33 10.13 -1.46 1.22
CA PHE A 33 10.04 -1.29 2.68
C PHE A 33 11.26 -0.58 3.26
N GLU A 34 12.47 -0.81 2.72
CA GLU A 34 13.66 -0.04 3.08
C GLU A 34 13.48 1.47 2.78
N ARG A 35 12.93 1.79 1.60
CA ARG A 35 12.61 3.19 1.23
C ARG A 35 11.56 3.78 2.18
N PHE A 36 10.50 3.04 2.49
CA PHE A 36 9.48 3.52 3.43
C PHE A 36 10.04 3.76 4.83
N ALA A 37 10.91 2.88 5.34
CA ALA A 37 11.60 3.08 6.61
C ALA A 37 12.47 4.35 6.59
N SER A 38 13.25 4.56 5.51
CA SER A 38 14.09 5.75 5.36
C SER A 38 13.26 7.04 5.36
N GLU A 39 12.22 7.13 4.53
CA GLU A 39 11.41 8.35 4.42
C GLU A 39 10.58 8.62 5.68
N ALA A 40 10.12 7.57 6.37
CA ALA A 40 9.45 7.72 7.66
C ALA A 40 10.42 8.23 8.75
N ALA A 41 11.68 7.78 8.74
CA ALA A 41 12.72 8.30 9.63
C ALA A 41 13.04 9.78 9.34
N ASP A 42 13.10 10.17 8.07
CA ASP A 42 13.29 11.56 7.67
C ASP A 42 12.11 12.44 8.10
N LEU A 43 10.87 11.94 8.01
CA LEU A 43 9.70 12.60 8.57
C LEU A 43 9.77 12.75 10.11
N ALA A 44 10.19 11.73 10.84
CA ALA A 44 10.40 11.83 12.28
C ALA A 44 11.49 12.86 12.63
N GLY A 45 12.58 12.90 11.85
CA GLY A 45 13.65 13.89 11.99
C GLY A 45 13.16 15.32 11.72
N ALA A 46 12.40 15.52 10.64
CA ALA A 46 11.79 16.80 10.29
C ALA A 46 10.82 17.27 11.39
N ALA A 47 9.92 16.41 11.84
CA ALA A 47 8.96 16.72 12.91
C ALA A 47 9.64 16.93 14.28
N SER A 48 10.80 16.34 14.53
CA SER A 48 11.60 16.60 15.74
C SER A 48 12.31 17.96 15.69
N SER A 49 12.73 18.38 14.49
CA SER A 49 13.35 19.69 14.28
C SER A 49 12.33 20.83 14.25
N ASP A 50 11.20 20.60 13.58
CA ASP A 50 10.10 21.54 13.43
C ASP A 50 8.78 20.78 13.28
N CYS A 51 8.07 20.62 14.41
CA CYS A 51 6.78 19.95 14.47
C CYS A 51 5.61 20.79 13.94
N THR A 52 5.83 22.02 13.47
CA THR A 52 4.77 22.81 12.86
C THR A 52 4.31 22.20 11.55
N ALA A 53 3.11 22.58 11.09
CA ALA A 53 2.59 22.10 9.83
C ALA A 53 3.55 22.44 8.67
N GLU A 54 4.17 23.62 8.66
CA GLU A 54 5.11 24.02 7.61
C GLU A 54 6.36 23.14 7.60
N GLY A 55 6.90 22.80 8.77
CA GLY A 55 8.09 21.94 8.90
C GLY A 55 7.85 20.48 8.50
N ALA A 56 6.69 19.91 8.87
CA ALA A 56 6.41 18.50 8.66
C ALA A 56 5.93 18.14 7.24
N ARG A 57 5.25 19.07 6.55
CA ARG A 57 4.57 18.79 5.26
C ARG A 57 5.47 18.23 4.14
N PRO A 58 6.70 18.73 3.91
CA PRO A 58 7.54 18.18 2.84
C PRO A 58 7.88 16.71 3.07
N ALA A 59 8.42 16.36 4.24
CA ALA A 59 8.77 14.98 4.56
C ALA A 59 7.54 14.07 4.70
N PHE A 60 6.38 14.63 5.06
CA PHE A 60 5.11 13.89 5.06
C PHE A 60 4.75 13.39 3.66
N HIS A 61 4.98 14.19 2.62
CA HIS A 61 4.71 13.76 1.25
C HIS A 61 5.65 12.65 0.78
N GLU A 62 6.95 12.75 1.10
CA GLU A 62 7.93 11.72 0.73
C GLU A 62 7.64 10.39 1.46
N ALA A 63 7.34 10.42 2.77
CA ALA A 63 6.96 9.23 3.51
C ALA A 63 5.68 8.57 2.98
N PHE A 64 4.68 9.37 2.60
CA PHE A 64 3.44 8.86 2.03
C PHE A 64 3.67 8.33 0.60
N ASP A 65 4.53 8.95 -0.21
CA ASP A 65 4.92 8.42 -1.52
C ASP A 65 5.60 7.05 -1.39
N ALA A 66 6.53 6.92 -0.43
CA ALA A 66 7.19 5.65 -0.16
C ALA A 66 6.21 4.57 0.32
N TRP A 67 5.27 4.91 1.21
CA TRP A 67 4.18 4.02 1.62
C TRP A 67 3.33 3.56 0.43
N MET A 68 2.99 4.47 -0.48
CA MET A 68 2.21 4.11 -1.67
C MET A 68 2.90 3.04 -2.53
N GLY A 69 4.24 3.03 -2.55
CA GLY A 69 5.05 2.02 -3.20
C GLY A 69 4.89 0.60 -2.65
N VAL A 70 4.45 0.43 -1.40
CA VAL A 70 4.30 -0.88 -0.74
C VAL A 70 2.90 -1.14 -0.19
N SER A 71 1.98 -0.16 -0.27
CA SER A 71 0.65 -0.23 0.35
C SER A 71 -0.26 -1.38 -0.13
N HIS A 72 0.07 -2.00 -1.28
CA HIS A 72 -0.64 -3.15 -1.81
C HIS A 72 -0.17 -4.48 -1.18
N LEU A 73 1.00 -4.50 -0.53
CA LEU A 73 1.54 -5.63 0.20
C LEU A 73 0.92 -5.71 1.60
N GLY A 74 -0.40 -5.84 1.63
CA GLY A 74 -1.18 -5.91 2.86
C GLY A 74 -1.11 -7.26 3.56
N PHE A 75 -0.02 -8.03 3.40
CA PHE A 75 0.18 -9.35 3.98
C PHE A 75 1.49 -9.49 4.77
N GLY A 76 1.62 -10.55 5.56
CA GLY A 76 2.81 -10.81 6.37
C GLY A 76 2.96 -9.78 7.50
N PRO A 77 4.15 -9.21 7.74
CA PRO A 77 4.40 -8.23 8.80
C PRO A 77 3.44 -7.04 8.86
N VAL A 78 2.79 -6.69 7.74
CA VAL A 78 1.84 -5.58 7.66
C VAL A 78 0.50 -5.90 8.35
N GLU A 79 0.11 -7.17 8.38
CA GLU A 79 -1.16 -7.62 8.99
C GLU A 79 -1.06 -7.81 10.50
N GLU A 80 0.16 -7.94 11.02
CA GLU A 80 0.42 -8.22 12.42
C GLU A 80 0.09 -7.01 13.30
N ASP A 81 -0.51 -7.28 14.47
CA ASP A 81 -0.83 -6.29 15.50
C ASP A 81 -1.56 -5.01 15.02
N GLY A 82 -2.30 -5.12 13.90
CA GLY A 82 -3.01 -3.99 13.30
C GLY A 82 -2.11 -2.92 12.70
N ARG A 83 -0.84 -3.23 12.41
CA ARG A 83 0.17 -2.27 11.96
C ARG A 83 -0.20 -1.56 10.65
N GLY A 84 -0.74 -2.28 9.67
CA GLY A 84 -1.26 -1.67 8.43
C GLY A 84 -2.34 -0.61 8.67
N LEU A 85 -3.26 -0.87 9.61
CA LEU A 85 -4.28 0.11 10.01
C LEU A 85 -3.68 1.28 10.79
N ALA A 86 -2.68 1.03 11.64
CA ALA A 86 -2.00 2.10 12.38
C ALA A 86 -1.21 3.04 11.46
N ILE A 87 -0.60 2.52 10.39
CA ILE A 87 0.13 3.31 9.39
C ILE A 87 -0.84 4.12 8.52
N ALA A 88 -1.90 3.47 8.03
CA ALA A 88 -2.75 4.01 6.98
C ALA A 88 -4.25 3.76 7.25
N PHE A 89 -4.77 4.30 8.36
CA PHE A 89 -6.19 4.22 8.72
C PHE A 89 -7.12 5.00 7.75
N TRP A 90 -7.47 4.42 6.61
CA TRP A 90 -8.47 4.94 5.69
C TRP A 90 -9.18 3.78 4.97
N PRO A 91 -10.51 3.85 4.77
CA PRO A 91 -11.40 4.98 4.99
C PRO A 91 -11.98 5.10 6.40
N ASP A 92 -11.90 6.30 6.98
CA ASP A 92 -12.56 6.62 8.26
C ASP A 92 -14.05 6.94 8.07
N THR A 93 -14.89 5.91 7.97
CA THR A 93 -16.34 6.06 7.78
C THR A 93 -17.08 6.58 9.01
N ARG A 94 -16.47 6.53 10.20
CA ARG A 94 -17.11 6.86 11.48
C ARG A 94 -16.55 8.15 12.11
N GLY A 95 -15.60 8.82 11.47
CA GLY A 95 -14.96 10.03 12.00
C GLY A 95 -14.11 9.76 13.24
N MET A 96 -13.52 8.56 13.33
CA MET A 96 -12.68 8.16 14.45
C MET A 96 -11.38 8.96 14.53
N ILE A 97 -10.78 9.36 13.40
CA ILE A 97 -9.54 10.15 13.40
C ILE A 97 -9.77 11.52 14.06
N PRO A 98 -10.67 12.39 13.56
CA PRO A 98 -10.87 13.70 14.18
C PRO A 98 -11.38 13.57 15.62
N SER A 99 -12.21 12.57 15.92
CA SER A 99 -12.67 12.34 17.30
C SER A 99 -11.53 11.96 18.25
N THR A 100 -10.57 11.14 17.79
CA THR A 100 -9.43 10.69 18.59
C THR A 100 -8.44 11.81 18.80
N LEU A 101 -8.08 12.53 17.72
CA LEU A 101 -7.17 13.67 17.79
C LEU A 101 -7.72 14.79 18.68
N ALA A 102 -9.02 15.11 18.57
CA ALA A 102 -9.64 16.12 19.42
C ALA A 102 -9.55 15.75 20.90
N ARG A 103 -9.72 14.46 21.24
CA ARG A 103 -9.56 13.98 22.61
C ARG A 103 -8.11 14.08 23.08
N LEU A 104 -7.15 13.57 22.30
CA LEU A 104 -5.72 13.63 22.64
C LEU A 104 -5.28 15.08 22.92
N VAL A 105 -5.68 16.02 22.05
CA VAL A 105 -5.36 17.45 22.19
C VAL A 105 -6.06 18.09 23.38
N ALA A 106 -7.34 17.78 23.62
CA ALA A 106 -8.08 18.37 24.73
C ALA A 106 -7.61 17.86 26.10
N ASP A 107 -7.22 16.59 26.18
CA ASP A 107 -6.75 15.96 27.41
C ASP A 107 -5.25 16.19 27.66
N GLU A 108 -4.52 16.74 26.68
CA GLU A 108 -3.06 16.77 26.63
C GLU A 108 -2.47 15.40 27.03
N ASP A 109 -2.96 14.35 26.36
CA ASP A 109 -2.70 12.96 26.71
C ASP A 109 -1.18 12.68 26.82
N PRO A 110 -0.67 12.28 28.00
CA PRO A 110 0.76 12.15 28.25
C PRO A 110 1.44 11.08 27.40
N ALA A 111 0.67 10.18 26.76
CA ALA A 111 1.20 9.19 25.82
C ALA A 111 2.02 9.85 24.69
N ALA A 112 1.71 11.09 24.28
CA ALA A 112 2.50 11.79 23.25
C ALA A 112 3.97 12.05 23.67
N GLY A 113 4.29 11.96 24.97
CA GLY A 113 5.64 12.12 25.49
C GLY A 113 6.40 10.81 25.72
N ASP A 114 5.81 9.65 25.44
CA ASP A 114 6.37 8.34 25.74
C ASP A 114 6.10 7.34 24.61
N SER A 115 7.15 6.85 23.96
CA SER A 115 7.02 6.01 22.76
C SER A 115 6.33 4.67 23.01
N GLU A 116 6.53 4.08 24.20
CA GLU A 116 5.90 2.80 24.57
C GLU A 116 4.40 2.99 24.77
N SER A 117 4.00 4.02 25.52
CA SER A 117 2.60 4.38 25.71
C SER A 117 1.92 4.83 24.41
N PHE A 118 2.66 5.50 23.51
CA PHE A 118 2.11 5.97 22.25
C PHE A 118 1.76 4.83 21.29
N ALA A 119 2.51 3.73 21.31
CA ALA A 119 2.21 2.54 20.52
C ALA A 119 0.83 1.91 20.87
N GLU A 120 0.33 2.18 22.09
CA GLU A 120 -0.99 1.73 22.57
C GLU A 120 -2.13 2.72 22.26
N VAL A 121 -1.81 3.90 21.71
CA VAL A 121 -2.83 4.85 21.24
C VAL A 121 -3.63 4.19 20.12
N SER A 122 -4.93 4.51 20.07
CA SER A 122 -5.82 4.03 19.02
C SER A 122 -5.22 4.30 17.63
N VAL A 123 -5.34 3.32 16.72
CA VAL A 123 -4.90 3.44 15.31
C VAL A 123 -5.42 4.71 14.63
N ALA A 124 -6.59 5.22 15.04
CA ALA A 124 -7.16 6.46 14.49
C ALA A 124 -6.41 7.73 14.92
N GLY A 125 -5.56 7.67 15.95
CA GLY A 125 -4.69 8.76 16.38
C GLY A 125 -3.25 8.64 15.89
N ARG A 126 -2.96 7.68 14.99
CA ARG A 126 -1.62 7.29 14.55
C ARG A 126 -1.49 7.31 13.02
N GLY A 127 -0.25 7.24 12.55
CA GLY A 127 0.10 7.12 11.13
C GLY A 127 -0.21 8.33 10.26
N LEU A 128 -0.19 8.08 8.95
CA LEU A 128 -0.22 9.10 7.89
C LEU A 128 -1.50 9.94 7.92
N TYR A 129 -2.66 9.31 8.12
CA TYR A 129 -3.93 10.05 8.11
C TYR A 129 -4.14 10.89 9.35
N ALA A 130 -3.69 10.43 10.53
CA ALA A 130 -3.72 11.27 11.72
C ALA A 130 -2.82 12.51 11.56
N LEU A 131 -1.62 12.33 11.00
CA LEU A 131 -0.74 13.45 10.65
C LEU A 131 -1.38 14.40 9.65
N GLU A 132 -2.03 13.88 8.60
CA GLU A 132 -2.71 14.70 7.60
C GLU A 132 -3.75 15.63 8.26
N TYR A 133 -4.56 15.12 9.19
CA TYR A 133 -5.50 15.96 9.93
C TYR A 133 -4.80 17.06 10.70
N LEU A 134 -3.75 16.74 11.47
CA LEU A 134 -3.07 17.74 12.30
C LEU A 134 -2.41 18.84 11.46
N ILE A 135 -1.82 18.50 10.31
CA ILE A 135 -1.02 19.45 9.52
C ILE A 135 -1.78 20.10 8.36
N TYR A 136 -2.97 19.61 7.98
CA TYR A 136 -3.78 20.17 6.87
C TYR A 136 -5.22 20.54 7.23
N ASP A 137 -5.88 19.90 8.20
CA ASP A 137 -7.28 20.20 8.51
C ASP A 137 -7.39 21.50 9.32
N GLU A 138 -8.19 22.47 8.86
CA GLU A 138 -8.37 23.77 9.51
C GLU A 138 -8.84 23.69 10.98
N GLY A 139 -9.46 22.58 11.38
CA GLY A 139 -9.88 22.34 12.76
C GLY A 139 -8.74 21.96 13.71
N PHE A 140 -7.58 21.57 13.19
CA PHE A 140 -6.41 21.13 13.97
C PHE A 140 -5.15 21.93 13.66
N ALA A 141 -4.94 22.25 12.38
CA ALA A 141 -3.83 23.05 11.91
C ALA A 141 -3.86 24.48 12.48
N GLY A 142 -2.72 25.17 12.46
CA GLY A 142 -2.59 26.51 13.06
C GLY A 142 -2.21 26.48 14.55
N TYR A 143 -1.77 25.33 15.06
CA TYR A 143 -1.15 25.23 16.37
C TYR A 143 0.25 25.88 16.37
N GLU A 144 0.64 26.41 17.53
CA GLU A 144 1.94 27.07 17.72
C GLU A 144 3.05 26.05 18.00
N ALA A 145 4.29 26.45 17.70
CA ALA A 145 5.47 25.71 18.14
C ALA A 145 5.48 25.55 19.67
N GLY A 146 5.80 24.34 20.16
CA GLY A 146 5.80 24.02 21.59
C GLY A 146 4.42 23.75 22.21
N SER A 147 3.35 23.77 21.42
CA SER A 147 2.03 23.28 21.87
C SER A 147 1.99 21.76 21.98
N TYR A 148 1.00 21.24 22.70
CA TYR A 148 0.73 19.79 22.74
C TYR A 148 0.53 19.20 21.34
N THR A 149 -0.22 19.87 20.46
CA THR A 149 -0.45 19.42 19.09
C THR A 149 0.86 19.29 18.30
N CYS A 150 1.81 20.19 18.52
CA CYS A 150 3.15 20.10 17.94
C CYS A 150 3.88 18.85 18.47
N ALA A 151 3.86 18.61 19.78
CA ALA A 151 4.43 17.39 20.36
C ALA A 151 3.74 16.10 19.84
N LEU A 152 2.42 16.15 19.61
CA LEU A 152 1.64 15.05 19.05
C LEU A 152 2.06 14.74 17.60
N VAL A 153 2.35 15.77 16.78
CA VAL A 153 2.89 15.56 15.42
C VAL A 153 4.25 14.84 15.48
N THR A 154 5.15 15.24 16.37
CA THR A 154 6.42 14.53 16.59
C THR A 154 6.20 13.09 17.04
N ALA A 155 5.26 12.85 17.97
CA ALA A 155 4.95 11.52 18.47
C ALA A 155 4.42 10.60 17.36
N ILE A 156 3.48 11.06 16.54
CA ILE A 156 2.94 10.26 15.44
C ILE A 156 4.01 9.97 14.39
N ALA A 157 4.83 10.96 14.02
CA ALA A 157 5.92 10.77 13.06
C ALA A 157 6.96 9.75 13.58
N THR A 158 7.29 9.81 14.86
CA THR A 158 8.23 8.88 15.50
C THR A 158 7.67 7.46 15.56
N ASP A 159 6.39 7.29 15.90
CA ASP A 159 5.74 5.97 15.89
C ASP A 159 5.62 5.39 14.47
N LEU A 160 5.35 6.24 13.47
CA LEU A 160 5.36 5.83 12.07
C LEU A 160 6.75 5.34 11.64
N ALA A 161 7.82 6.06 11.99
CA ALA A 161 9.19 5.65 11.71
C ALA A 161 9.54 4.31 12.37
N ARG A 162 9.15 4.11 13.63
CA ARG A 162 9.33 2.82 14.33
C ARG A 162 8.60 1.69 13.60
N MET A 163 7.32 1.86 13.26
CA MET A 163 6.57 0.83 12.54
C MET A 163 7.16 0.53 11.16
N ALA A 164 7.68 1.54 10.46
CA ALA A 164 8.31 1.36 9.15
C ALA A 164 9.64 0.59 9.26
N ASP A 165 10.45 0.87 10.28
CA ASP A 165 11.69 0.13 10.59
C ASP A 165 11.40 -1.32 10.97
N ASP A 166 10.41 -1.56 11.86
CA ASP A 166 9.96 -2.90 12.24
C ASP A 166 9.54 -3.69 10.98
N LEU A 167 8.75 -3.08 10.08
CA LEU A 167 8.35 -3.71 8.82
C LEU A 167 9.54 -4.04 7.92
N ALA A 168 10.47 -3.11 7.72
CA ALA A 168 11.63 -3.35 6.86
C ALA A 168 12.49 -4.51 7.39
N ASN A 169 12.74 -4.53 8.70
CA ASN A 169 13.50 -5.59 9.36
C ASN A 169 12.78 -6.94 9.27
N GLU A 170 11.48 -7.00 9.59
CA GLU A 170 10.71 -8.25 9.55
C GLU A 170 10.58 -8.79 8.12
N TRP A 171 10.42 -7.92 7.11
CA TRP A 171 10.46 -8.34 5.71
C TRP A 171 11.81 -8.90 5.31
N GLN A 172 12.90 -8.25 5.69
CA GLN A 172 14.26 -8.69 5.36
C GLN A 172 14.65 -10.00 6.08
N GLU A 173 14.29 -10.15 7.35
CA GLU A 173 14.75 -11.25 8.19
C GLU A 173 13.81 -12.47 8.17
N THR A 174 12.52 -12.28 7.91
CA THR A 174 11.51 -13.35 8.07
C THR A 174 10.61 -13.54 6.86
N ALA A 175 9.84 -12.53 6.45
CA ALA A 175 8.78 -12.70 5.46
C ALA A 175 9.32 -12.87 4.03
N GLY A 176 10.34 -12.09 3.65
CA GLY A 176 11.06 -12.25 2.38
C GLY A 176 11.71 -13.64 2.27
N PRO A 177 12.53 -14.07 3.24
CA PRO A 177 13.06 -15.44 3.28
C PRO A 177 11.97 -16.53 3.25
N ALA A 178 10.82 -16.31 3.89
CA ALA A 178 9.70 -17.26 3.82
C ALA A 178 9.12 -17.38 2.41
N LEU A 179 9.00 -16.29 1.65
CA LEU A 179 8.60 -16.36 0.24
C LEU A 179 9.66 -17.08 -0.61
N LEU A 180 10.94 -16.74 -0.43
CA LEU A 180 12.05 -17.31 -1.21
C LEU A 180 12.23 -18.82 -1.00
N THR A 181 11.96 -19.30 0.22
CA THR A 181 12.13 -20.72 0.59
C THR A 181 10.82 -21.51 0.50
N ALA A 182 9.82 -21.01 -0.23
CA ALA A 182 8.51 -21.65 -0.34
C ALA A 182 8.60 -23.09 -0.87
N GLY A 183 8.00 -24.04 -0.15
CA GLY A 183 8.06 -25.48 -0.45
C GLY A 183 9.33 -26.20 0.03
N GLU A 184 10.28 -25.49 0.65
CA GLU A 184 11.44 -26.12 1.29
C GLU A 184 11.12 -26.70 2.68
N ALA A 185 11.92 -27.67 3.12
CA ALA A 185 11.76 -28.26 4.44
C ALA A 185 12.09 -27.23 5.54
N GLY A 186 11.13 -26.95 6.42
CA GLY A 186 11.28 -25.97 7.50
C GLY A 186 10.49 -24.68 7.28
N ASN A 187 9.97 -24.46 6.06
CA ASN A 187 9.04 -23.38 5.79
C ASN A 187 7.61 -23.82 6.16
N ALA A 188 7.04 -23.17 7.18
CA ALA A 188 5.68 -23.43 7.63
C ALA A 188 4.66 -22.41 7.10
N THR A 189 5.12 -21.33 6.48
CA THR A 189 4.28 -20.23 5.96
C THR A 189 3.80 -20.53 4.55
N TYR A 190 4.70 -20.98 3.68
CA TYR A 190 4.42 -21.34 2.29
C TYR A 190 4.86 -22.77 2.03
N LEU A 191 3.90 -23.69 1.99
CA LEU A 191 4.09 -25.13 1.84
C LEU A 191 4.44 -25.53 0.40
N SER A 192 4.22 -24.62 -0.55
CA SER A 192 4.67 -24.77 -1.92
C SER A 192 4.98 -23.42 -2.55
N ARG A 193 5.82 -23.44 -3.58
CA ARG A 193 6.13 -22.25 -4.40
C ARG A 193 4.86 -21.55 -4.94
N ALA A 194 3.86 -22.33 -5.34
CA ALA A 194 2.58 -21.81 -5.83
C ALA A 194 1.82 -20.99 -4.78
N GLU A 195 2.00 -21.27 -3.48
CA GLU A 195 1.37 -20.47 -2.42
C GLU A 195 2.02 -19.08 -2.29
N ALA A 196 3.34 -18.98 -2.47
CA ALA A 196 4.04 -17.69 -2.50
C ALA A 196 3.63 -16.86 -3.73
N GLU A 197 3.59 -17.49 -4.90
CA GLU A 197 3.12 -16.86 -6.15
C GLU A 197 1.66 -16.39 -6.00
N GLN A 198 0.79 -17.23 -5.42
CA GLN A 198 -0.60 -16.88 -5.14
C GLN A 198 -0.72 -15.69 -4.18
N ALA A 199 0.11 -15.62 -3.13
CA ALA A 199 0.07 -14.50 -2.19
C ALA A 199 0.38 -13.16 -2.88
N LEU A 200 1.43 -13.14 -3.70
CA LEU A 200 1.83 -11.93 -4.44
C LEU A 200 0.81 -11.55 -5.52
N TYR A 201 0.30 -12.52 -6.27
CA TYR A 201 -0.76 -12.29 -7.25
C TYR A 201 -2.04 -11.77 -6.58
N THR A 202 -2.37 -12.28 -5.38
CA THR A 202 -3.51 -11.79 -4.59
C THR A 202 -3.29 -10.35 -4.14
N ALA A 203 -2.08 -9.98 -3.71
CA ALA A 203 -1.72 -8.60 -3.36
C ALA A 203 -1.87 -7.64 -4.56
N LEU A 204 -1.40 -8.06 -5.75
CA LEU A 204 -1.56 -7.32 -7.00
C LEU A 204 -3.04 -7.07 -7.34
N GLN A 205 -3.86 -8.13 -7.42
CA GLN A 205 -5.28 -8.01 -7.76
C GLN A 205 -6.05 -7.21 -6.70
N THR A 206 -5.74 -7.41 -5.41
CA THR A 206 -6.38 -6.67 -4.32
C THR A 206 -6.01 -5.19 -4.37
N GLY A 207 -4.76 -4.84 -4.69
CA GLY A 207 -4.32 -3.45 -4.84
C GLY A 207 -5.01 -2.73 -6.02
N LEU A 208 -5.18 -3.41 -7.15
CA LEU A 208 -5.94 -2.89 -8.30
C LEU A 208 -7.41 -2.67 -7.93
N ALA A 209 -8.03 -3.68 -7.31
CA ALA A 209 -9.40 -3.61 -6.82
C ALA A 209 -9.60 -2.47 -5.80
N PHE A 210 -8.66 -2.28 -4.86
CA PHE A 210 -8.69 -1.20 -3.89
C PHE A 210 -8.57 0.17 -4.56
N THR A 211 -7.71 0.30 -5.56
CA THR A 211 -7.54 1.55 -6.32
C THR A 211 -8.81 1.90 -7.09
N ALA A 212 -9.41 0.95 -7.81
CA ALA A 212 -10.67 1.16 -8.53
C ALA A 212 -11.85 1.44 -7.58
N GLN A 213 -12.06 0.60 -6.57
CA GLN A 213 -13.27 0.63 -5.75
C GLN A 213 -13.18 1.66 -4.61
N GLN A 214 -12.02 1.78 -3.96
CA GLN A 214 -11.84 2.68 -2.83
C GLN A 214 -11.33 4.05 -3.30
N ARG A 215 -10.15 4.13 -3.90
CA ARG A 215 -9.51 5.43 -4.22
C ARG A 215 -10.30 6.23 -5.24
N LEU A 216 -10.85 5.57 -6.27
CA LEU A 216 -11.69 6.21 -7.31
C LEU A 216 -13.19 6.12 -6.99
N GLY A 217 -13.67 4.95 -6.57
CA GLY A 217 -15.11 4.72 -6.36
C GLY A 217 -15.73 5.52 -5.21
N ARG A 218 -14.99 5.72 -4.11
CA ARG A 218 -15.52 6.47 -2.95
C ARG A 218 -15.81 7.95 -3.25
N PRO A 219 -14.91 8.72 -3.90
CA PRO A 219 -15.23 10.10 -4.28
C PRO A 219 -16.31 10.20 -5.35
N LEU A 220 -16.38 9.23 -6.28
CA LEU A 220 -17.47 9.16 -7.25
C LEU A 220 -18.83 9.03 -6.57
N GLY A 221 -19.00 8.14 -5.58
CA GLY A 221 -20.31 7.89 -4.98
C GLY A 221 -21.37 7.54 -6.05
N THR A 222 -22.63 7.89 -5.80
CA THR A 222 -23.69 7.76 -6.83
C THR A 222 -23.74 9.01 -7.70
N PHE A 223 -24.28 8.91 -8.91
CA PHE A 223 -24.46 10.06 -9.81
C PHE A 223 -25.15 11.25 -9.13
N ASP A 224 -26.26 11.01 -8.42
CA ASP A 224 -27.01 12.06 -7.70
C ASP A 224 -26.35 12.49 -6.38
N ARG A 225 -25.26 11.83 -5.96
CA ARG A 225 -24.63 12.05 -4.66
C ARG A 225 -23.12 11.83 -4.70
N PRO A 226 -22.38 12.65 -5.47
CA PRO A 226 -20.92 12.67 -5.47
C PRO A 226 -20.38 12.98 -4.07
N ARG A 227 -19.17 12.49 -3.78
CA ARG A 227 -18.56 12.54 -2.45
C ARG A 227 -17.07 12.93 -2.50
N PRO A 228 -16.68 14.05 -3.11
CA PRO A 228 -15.25 14.40 -3.31
C PRO A 228 -14.42 14.32 -2.02
N ARG A 229 -14.95 14.78 -0.88
CA ARG A 229 -14.29 14.69 0.45
C ARG A 229 -14.13 13.27 1.02
N ARG A 230 -14.54 12.22 0.28
CA ARG A 230 -14.23 10.81 0.59
C ARG A 230 -13.01 10.30 -0.17
N ALA A 231 -12.41 11.10 -1.06
CA ALA A 231 -11.14 10.75 -1.68
C ALA A 231 -10.04 10.56 -0.62
N GLU A 232 -9.12 9.65 -0.91
CA GLU A 232 -7.96 9.37 -0.05
C GLU A 232 -7.09 10.63 0.05
N ALA A 233 -6.76 11.05 1.26
CA ALA A 233 -5.84 12.16 1.50
C ALA A 233 -6.14 13.46 0.70
N TRP A 234 -7.42 13.83 0.58
CA TRP A 234 -7.85 15.01 -0.17
C TRP A 234 -7.41 16.34 0.47
N ARG A 235 -7.14 16.35 1.78
CA ARG A 235 -6.73 17.57 2.50
C ARG A 235 -5.33 18.01 2.13
N SER A 236 -4.49 17.02 1.83
CA SER A 236 -3.11 17.20 1.37
C SER A 236 -2.98 17.19 -0.16
N GLU A 237 -4.10 17.25 -0.90
CA GLU A 237 -4.13 17.21 -2.37
C GLU A 237 -3.46 15.96 -2.98
N ARG A 238 -3.49 14.83 -2.28
CA ARG A 238 -2.78 13.62 -2.68
C ARG A 238 -3.63 12.59 -3.43
N SER A 239 -4.94 12.77 -3.52
CA SER A 239 -5.85 11.72 -4.00
C SER A 239 -5.46 11.14 -5.36
N LEU A 240 -5.20 12.00 -6.36
CA LEU A 240 -4.76 11.56 -7.67
C LEU A 240 -3.31 11.03 -7.66
N ARG A 241 -2.42 11.68 -6.89
CA ARG A 241 -1.01 11.24 -6.75
C ARG A 241 -0.92 9.82 -6.21
N ASN A 242 -1.72 9.49 -5.19
CA ASN A 242 -1.78 8.17 -4.61
C ASN A 242 -2.30 7.12 -5.62
N VAL A 243 -3.28 7.47 -6.46
CA VAL A 243 -3.72 6.56 -7.54
C VAL A 243 -2.57 6.28 -8.51
N ILE A 244 -1.83 7.31 -8.93
CA ILE A 244 -0.68 7.16 -9.83
C ILE A 244 0.40 6.28 -9.22
N LEU A 245 0.86 6.61 -8.00
CA LEU A 245 1.91 5.86 -7.31
C LEU A 245 1.50 4.41 -7.03
N SER A 246 0.23 4.17 -6.72
CA SER A 246 -0.27 2.80 -6.56
C SER A 246 -0.22 2.03 -7.88
N LEU A 247 -0.58 2.65 -9.00
CA LEU A 247 -0.55 2.00 -10.31
C LEU A 247 0.88 1.72 -10.77
N GLU A 248 1.81 2.64 -10.51
CA GLU A 248 3.24 2.43 -10.78
C GLU A 248 3.77 1.23 -9.98
N ALA A 249 3.53 1.19 -8.67
CA ALA A 249 3.97 0.08 -7.81
C ALA A 249 3.32 -1.27 -8.17
N LEU A 250 2.05 -1.27 -8.58
CA LEU A 250 1.35 -2.48 -9.03
C LEU A 250 1.87 -2.95 -10.39
N GLY A 251 2.27 -2.03 -11.27
CA GLY A 251 2.93 -2.35 -12.54
C GLY A 251 4.30 -3.01 -12.32
N GLU A 252 5.12 -2.43 -11.43
CA GLU A 252 6.41 -3.00 -11.03
C GLU A 252 6.25 -4.42 -10.46
N LEU A 253 5.26 -4.66 -9.59
CA LEU A 253 4.96 -6.00 -9.09
C LEU A 253 4.48 -6.95 -10.19
N ALA A 254 3.64 -6.48 -11.12
CA ALA A 254 3.15 -7.32 -12.23
C ALA A 254 4.30 -7.78 -13.14
N GLU A 255 5.24 -6.88 -13.46
CA GLU A 255 6.45 -7.21 -14.22
C GLU A 255 7.36 -8.18 -13.46
N ALA A 256 7.49 -8.02 -12.14
CA ALA A 256 8.31 -8.90 -11.33
C ALA A 256 7.75 -10.33 -11.18
N LEU A 257 6.44 -10.53 -11.39
CA LEU A 257 5.77 -11.81 -11.15
C LEU A 257 5.90 -12.85 -12.26
N THR A 258 6.38 -12.48 -13.45
CA THR A 258 6.53 -13.42 -14.57
C THR A 258 7.64 -12.99 -15.54
N ASP A 259 8.33 -13.98 -16.11
CA ASP A 259 9.24 -13.79 -17.26
C ASP A 259 8.49 -13.80 -18.61
N ALA A 260 7.22 -14.25 -18.60
CA ALA A 260 6.43 -14.31 -19.81
C ALA A 260 6.06 -12.89 -20.26
N PRO A 261 6.03 -12.62 -21.59
CA PRO A 261 5.53 -11.34 -22.07
C PRO A 261 4.08 -11.12 -21.63
N ILE A 262 3.83 -9.95 -21.02
CA ILE A 262 2.51 -9.50 -20.55
C ILE A 262 2.05 -8.23 -21.30
N PRO A 263 2.03 -8.23 -22.65
CA PRO A 263 1.86 -7.01 -23.43
C PRO A 263 0.49 -6.34 -23.23
N ARG A 264 -0.58 -7.10 -22.93
CA ARG A 264 -1.89 -6.48 -22.66
C ARG A 264 -1.90 -5.83 -21.28
N THR A 265 -1.21 -6.42 -20.32
CA THR A 265 -1.03 -5.86 -18.98
C THR A 265 -0.23 -4.57 -19.03
N GLU A 266 0.92 -4.56 -19.71
CA GLU A 266 1.76 -3.38 -19.93
C GLU A 266 0.97 -2.25 -20.62
N GLU A 267 0.28 -2.55 -21.73
CA GLU A 267 -0.55 -1.57 -22.45
C GLU A 267 -1.68 -1.01 -21.57
N ALA A 268 -2.32 -1.86 -20.75
CA ALA A 268 -3.38 -1.43 -19.86
C ALA A 268 -2.86 -0.50 -18.74
N PHE A 269 -1.71 -0.81 -18.14
CA PHE A 269 -1.08 0.05 -17.14
C PHE A 269 -0.66 1.39 -17.76
N GLU A 270 -0.04 1.39 -18.94
CA GLU A 270 0.34 2.60 -19.66
C GLU A 270 -0.89 3.49 -19.92
N ALA A 271 -1.98 2.90 -20.43
CA ALA A 271 -3.22 3.64 -20.70
C ALA A 271 -3.87 4.20 -19.42
N ALA A 272 -3.86 3.45 -18.32
CA ALA A 272 -4.38 3.93 -17.03
C ALA A 272 -3.54 5.08 -16.46
N LEU A 273 -2.21 4.98 -16.55
CA LEU A 273 -1.28 6.03 -16.11
C LEU A 273 -1.36 7.28 -16.99
N GLU A 274 -1.49 7.13 -18.30
CA GLU A 274 -1.71 8.26 -19.22
C GLU A 274 -3.01 9.00 -18.87
N GLU A 275 -4.12 8.27 -18.69
CA GLU A 275 -5.40 8.86 -18.28
C GLU A 275 -5.25 9.59 -16.94
N ALA A 276 -4.67 8.94 -15.92
CA ALA A 276 -4.48 9.54 -14.60
C ALA A 276 -3.63 10.81 -14.64
N ARG A 277 -2.50 10.80 -15.36
CA ARG A 277 -1.60 11.96 -15.48
C ARG A 277 -2.21 13.11 -16.28
N SER A 278 -3.23 12.83 -17.11
CA SER A 278 -3.97 13.86 -17.85
C SER A 278 -5.08 14.55 -17.02
N LEU A 279 -5.40 14.02 -15.84
CA LEU A 279 -6.40 14.61 -14.95
C LEU A 279 -5.83 15.84 -14.22
N GLU A 280 -6.41 17.01 -14.49
CA GLU A 280 -6.13 18.26 -13.78
C GLU A 280 -7.04 18.42 -12.53
N ASP A 281 -7.13 17.38 -11.70
CA ASP A 281 -7.99 17.36 -10.50
C ASP A 281 -7.35 16.53 -9.36
N PRO A 282 -6.42 17.12 -8.59
CA PRO A 282 -5.61 16.38 -7.61
C PRO A 282 -6.42 15.78 -6.45
N THR A 283 -7.63 16.31 -6.18
CA THR A 283 -8.48 15.91 -5.04
C THR A 283 -9.75 15.17 -5.49
N PHE A 284 -9.97 15.01 -6.79
CA PHE A 284 -11.24 14.57 -7.37
C PHE A 284 -12.43 15.46 -7.00
N ALA A 285 -12.21 16.77 -6.76
CA ALA A 285 -13.28 17.71 -6.44
C ALA A 285 -14.27 17.85 -7.59
N GLY A 286 -13.81 17.69 -8.83
CA GLY A 286 -14.59 17.80 -10.05
C GLY A 286 -15.63 16.70 -10.26
N VAL A 287 -15.64 15.62 -9.46
CA VAL A 287 -16.66 14.55 -9.56
C VAL A 287 -18.09 15.02 -9.30
N GLU A 288 -18.26 16.25 -8.78
CA GLU A 288 -19.56 16.90 -8.65
C GLU A 288 -20.13 17.37 -10.00
N GLU A 289 -19.28 17.56 -11.01
CA GLU A 289 -19.65 18.00 -12.35
C GLU A 289 -19.69 16.82 -13.33
N PRO A 290 -20.75 16.65 -14.16
CA PRO A 290 -20.90 15.48 -15.02
C PRO A 290 -19.72 15.20 -15.96
N ALA A 291 -19.11 16.24 -16.53
CA ALA A 291 -18.01 16.09 -17.48
C ALA A 291 -16.70 15.65 -16.80
N SER A 292 -16.38 16.22 -15.64
CA SER A 292 -15.19 15.86 -14.87
C SER A 292 -15.36 14.50 -14.19
N ARG A 293 -16.57 14.21 -13.69
CA ARG A 293 -16.95 12.88 -13.19
C ARG A 293 -16.68 11.79 -14.22
N LEU A 294 -17.11 11.99 -15.47
CA LEU A 294 -16.88 11.01 -16.55
C LEU A 294 -15.39 10.68 -16.72
N ARG A 295 -14.49 11.64 -16.56
CA ARG A 295 -13.04 11.37 -16.65
C ARG A 295 -12.55 10.47 -15.52
N VAL A 296 -13.04 10.66 -14.30
CA VAL A 296 -12.72 9.79 -13.16
C VAL A 296 -13.33 8.39 -13.34
N GLU A 297 -14.54 8.29 -13.90
CA GLU A 297 -15.16 7.00 -14.27
C GLU A 297 -14.38 6.28 -15.38
N ILE A 298 -13.85 7.01 -16.37
CA ILE A 298 -12.97 6.45 -17.40
C ILE A 298 -11.70 5.91 -16.76
N LEU A 299 -11.04 6.68 -15.88
CA LEU A 299 -9.87 6.20 -15.16
C LEU A 299 -10.18 4.93 -14.34
N GLN A 300 -11.32 4.89 -13.65
CA GLN A 300 -11.75 3.69 -12.91
C GLN A 300 -11.87 2.48 -13.84
N GLN A 301 -12.51 2.63 -15.00
CA GLN A 301 -12.63 1.57 -16.00
C GLN A 301 -11.27 1.14 -16.57
N ARG A 302 -10.30 2.05 -16.69
CA ARG A 302 -8.93 1.70 -17.09
C ARG A 302 -8.25 0.83 -16.03
N VAL A 303 -8.40 1.14 -14.75
CA VAL A 303 -7.87 0.30 -13.66
C VAL A 303 -8.54 -1.08 -13.63
N GLU A 304 -9.84 -1.15 -13.89
CA GLU A 304 -10.56 -2.43 -14.03
C GLU A 304 -10.02 -3.24 -15.24
N ALA A 305 -9.76 -2.59 -16.37
CA ALA A 305 -9.16 -3.24 -17.54
C ALA A 305 -7.73 -3.76 -17.27
N VAL A 306 -6.95 -3.09 -16.40
CA VAL A 306 -5.67 -3.61 -15.92
C VAL A 306 -5.87 -4.90 -15.15
N SER A 307 -6.82 -4.94 -14.21
CA SER A 307 -7.15 -6.15 -13.44
C SER A 307 -7.55 -7.33 -14.35
N ASP A 308 -8.32 -7.07 -15.41
CA ASP A 308 -8.72 -8.09 -16.38
C ASP A 308 -7.52 -8.59 -17.21
N ALA A 309 -6.61 -7.69 -17.59
CA ALA A 309 -5.39 -8.04 -18.34
C ALA A 309 -4.43 -8.88 -17.49
N VAL A 310 -4.17 -8.46 -16.24
CA VAL A 310 -3.38 -9.22 -15.25
C VAL A 310 -3.95 -10.62 -15.05
N ALA A 311 -5.27 -10.75 -14.89
CA ALA A 311 -5.90 -12.06 -14.76
C ALA A 311 -5.72 -12.93 -16.01
N GLY A 312 -5.82 -12.34 -17.20
CA GLY A 312 -5.72 -13.04 -18.47
C GLY A 312 -4.30 -13.41 -18.91
N GLU A 313 -3.26 -12.79 -18.36
CA GLU A 313 -1.85 -13.05 -18.72
C GLU A 313 -1.07 -13.68 -17.57
N ILE A 314 -1.11 -13.08 -16.38
CA ILE A 314 -0.39 -13.57 -15.20
C ILE A 314 -1.21 -14.64 -14.47
N GLY A 315 -2.49 -14.36 -14.18
CA GLY A 315 -3.35 -15.30 -13.45
C GLY A 315 -3.53 -16.65 -14.17
N ALA A 316 -3.66 -16.60 -15.51
CA ALA A 316 -3.77 -17.79 -16.35
C ALA A 316 -2.51 -18.65 -16.34
N GLU A 317 -1.32 -18.05 -16.27
CA GLU A 317 -0.04 -18.75 -16.17
C GLU A 317 0.11 -19.46 -14.82
N LEU A 318 -0.29 -18.78 -13.73
CA LEU A 318 -0.24 -19.31 -12.37
C LEU A 318 -1.31 -20.40 -12.10
N GLY A 319 -2.17 -20.70 -13.08
CA GLY A 319 -3.25 -21.68 -12.92
C GLY A 319 -4.37 -21.21 -11.99
N VAL A 320 -4.43 -19.92 -11.71
CA VAL A 320 -5.43 -19.27 -10.86
C VAL A 320 -6.63 -18.92 -11.74
N THR A 321 -7.48 -19.89 -12.05
CA THR A 321 -8.74 -19.60 -12.78
C THR A 321 -9.65 -18.69 -11.97
N GLU A 322 -10.24 -17.68 -12.64
CA GLU A 322 -11.32 -16.80 -12.14
C GLU A 322 -12.36 -17.61 -11.34
N GLY A 323 -12.31 -17.50 -10.02
CA GLY A 323 -13.11 -18.35 -9.13
C GLY A 323 -12.85 -18.15 -7.65
N PHE A 324 -11.82 -17.41 -7.26
CA PHE A 324 -11.70 -16.89 -5.90
C PHE A 324 -12.60 -15.66 -5.77
N ASN A 325 -13.84 -15.90 -5.34
CA ASN A 325 -14.65 -14.86 -4.72
C ASN A 325 -13.86 -14.29 -3.52
N ALA A 326 -13.30 -13.10 -3.67
CA ALA A 326 -12.62 -12.35 -2.62
C ALA A 326 -13.59 -11.82 -1.53
N THR A 327 -14.65 -12.58 -1.20
CA THR A 327 -15.65 -12.24 -0.18
C THR A 327 -16.09 -13.42 0.70
N ASP A 328 -15.43 -14.58 0.65
CA ASP A 328 -15.70 -15.65 1.61
C ASP A 328 -14.66 -15.70 2.74
N GLY A 329 -15.07 -15.15 3.89
CA GLY A 329 -14.48 -15.31 5.24
C GLY A 329 -13.39 -14.27 5.59
N ASP A 330 -13.51 -13.41 6.59
CA ASP A 330 -14.36 -13.31 7.79
C ASP A 330 -14.65 -11.82 8.09
#